data_AF-A0A147BVG0-F1
#
_entry.id   AF-A0A147BVG0-F1
#
_cell.length_a   1.000
_cell.length_b   1.000
_cell.length_c   1.000
_cell.angle_alpha   90.00
_cell.angle_beta   90.00
_cell.angle_gamma   90.00
#
_symmetry.space_group_name_H-M   'P 1'
#
loop_
_entity.id
_entity.type
_entity.pdbx_description
1 polymer ?
#
loop_
_entity_poly.entity_id
_entity_poly.type
_entity_poly.pdbx_seq_one_letter_code
_entity_poly.pdbx_strand_id
1 'polypeptide(L)'
;MEIKWMLAYILLSILLVLGNAQKVNDPPEKTPAPNKARTSKEIAADKNVAGSTSQQAVSQKAAPKTTAAPEPPAPIPSTDPMICDLKKNKSGLALPSLQCTLQELPENLKVSLKNYMTTANKNESDLLEEICKAIEEKKNPDFMSNYTNDDKDMIHDTSTLCRIRRTTKSECEMPSLII
;
A
#
# COMPACT_ATOMS: atom_id res chain seq x y z
N MET A 1 44.12 22.71 -15.16
CA MET A 1 43.07 23.01 -16.16
C MET A 1 42.39 24.29 -15.69
N GLU A 2 42.61 25.41 -16.38
CA GLU A 2 42.20 26.73 -15.88
C GLU A 2 40.68 26.82 -15.75
N ILE A 3 40.18 27.41 -14.66
CA ILE A 3 38.75 27.56 -14.31
C ILE A 3 37.87 28.06 -15.49
N LYS A 4 38.47 28.80 -16.42
CA LYS A 4 37.84 29.27 -17.66
C LYS A 4 37.31 28.13 -18.55
N TRP A 5 38.01 27.00 -18.61
CA TRP A 5 37.59 25.82 -19.37
C TRP A 5 36.47 25.03 -18.68
N MET A 6 36.46 25.00 -17.34
CA MET A 6 35.41 24.32 -16.56
C MET A 6 34.04 25.01 -16.72
N LEU A 7 34.02 26.35 -16.73
CA LEU A 7 32.79 27.12 -16.94
C LEU A 7 32.18 26.93 -18.33
N ALA A 8 33.02 26.87 -19.37
CA ALA A 8 32.57 26.57 -20.72
C ALA A 8 31.94 25.17 -20.82
N TYR A 9 32.51 24.18 -20.13
CA TYR A 9 32.01 22.82 -20.12
C TYR A 9 30.66 22.68 -19.41
N ILE A 10 30.49 23.38 -18.28
CA ILE A 10 29.22 23.42 -17.54
C ILE A 10 28.13 24.10 -18.37
N LEU A 11 28.43 25.23 -19.02
CA LEU A 11 27.46 25.93 -19.89
C LEU A 11 27.07 25.09 -21.11
N LEU A 12 28.01 24.39 -21.74
CA LEU A 12 27.73 23.50 -22.87
C LEU A 12 26.87 22.29 -22.47
N SER A 13 27.07 21.77 -21.25
CA SER A 13 26.30 20.65 -20.71
C SER A 13 24.83 21.01 -20.48
N ILE A 14 24.54 22.24 -20.04
CA ILE A 14 23.15 22.71 -19.85
C ILE A 14 22.40 22.83 -21.19
N LEU A 15 23.09 23.26 -22.25
CA LEU A 15 22.52 23.35 -23.61
C LEU A 15 22.17 21.97 -24.18
N LEU A 16 22.98 20.95 -23.91
CA LEU A 16 22.70 19.57 -24.34
C LEU A 16 21.48 18.95 -23.64
N VAL A 17 21.23 19.33 -22.38
CA VAL A 17 20.07 18.83 -21.60
C VAL A 17 18.77 19.53 -22.00
N LEU A 18 18.82 20.79 -22.45
CA LEU A 18 17.62 21.54 -22.89
C LEU A 18 17.20 21.28 -24.36
N GLY A 19 18.00 20.55 -25.14
CA GLY A 19 17.84 20.42 -26.59
C GLY A 19 16.83 19.39 -27.11
N ASN A 20 16.15 18.61 -26.28
CA ASN A 20 15.20 17.57 -26.74
C ASN A 20 13.82 17.67 -26.10
N ALA A 21 13.25 18.88 -25.99
CA ALA A 21 11.80 19.02 -25.88
C ALA A 21 11.18 18.79 -27.26
N GLN A 22 11.05 17.53 -27.65
CA GLN A 22 10.29 17.16 -28.84
C GLN A 22 8.83 17.53 -28.60
N LYS A 23 8.34 18.43 -29.44
CA LYS A 23 6.96 18.90 -29.48
C LYS A 23 6.02 17.69 -29.68
N VAL A 24 5.34 17.26 -28.62
CA VAL A 24 4.17 16.38 -28.72
C VAL A 24 3.05 17.22 -29.30
N ASN A 25 2.83 17.08 -30.60
CA ASN A 25 1.56 17.44 -31.19
C ASN A 25 0.58 16.29 -30.94
N ASP A 26 -0.66 16.70 -30.73
CA ASP A 26 -1.91 15.94 -30.74
C ASP A 26 -2.40 15.36 -29.38
N PRO A 27 -3.55 15.86 -28.87
CA PRO A 27 -4.21 15.28 -27.70
C PRO A 27 -4.89 13.95 -28.06
N PRO A 28 -4.99 13.00 -27.11
CA PRO A 28 -5.72 11.76 -27.33
C PRO A 28 -7.19 12.05 -27.61
N GLU A 29 -7.66 11.37 -28.65
CA GLU A 29 -9.01 11.31 -29.16
C GLU A 29 -10.05 11.16 -28.04
N LYS A 30 -11.02 12.08 -28.02
CA LYS A 30 -12.16 12.07 -27.11
C LYS A 30 -12.97 10.80 -27.32
N THR A 31 -13.05 9.97 -26.29
CA THR A 31 -14.08 8.92 -26.18
C THR A 31 -15.47 9.60 -26.21
N PRO A 32 -16.42 9.16 -27.05
CA PRO A 32 -17.74 9.77 -27.07
C PRO A 32 -18.52 9.37 -25.81
N ALA A 33 -18.85 10.37 -25.00
CA ALA A 33 -19.91 10.27 -24.00
C ALA A 33 -21.26 10.01 -24.71
N PRO A 34 -22.11 9.09 -24.21
CA PRO A 34 -23.46 8.97 -24.73
C PRO A 34 -24.28 10.19 -24.28
N ASN A 35 -24.62 11.03 -25.25
CA ASN A 35 -25.48 12.19 -25.06
C ASN A 35 -26.95 11.79 -24.87
N LYS A 36 -27.57 12.43 -23.87
CA LYS A 36 -28.92 13.01 -23.82
C LYS A 36 -30.14 12.17 -24.21
N ALA A 37 -30.94 11.91 -23.17
CA ALA A 37 -32.34 12.32 -23.00
C ALA A 37 -33.11 12.95 -24.18
N ARG A 38 -34.29 12.40 -24.46
CA ARG A 38 -35.57 13.09 -24.81
C ARG A 38 -36.66 12.01 -24.82
N THR A 39 -37.85 12.12 -24.24
CA THR A 39 -38.90 13.17 -24.24
C THR A 39 -39.86 12.86 -23.07
N SER A 40 -40.09 13.71 -22.06
CA SER A 40 -40.97 14.90 -21.98
C SER A 40 -42.46 14.68 -22.33
N LYS A 41 -43.31 14.51 -21.31
CA LYS A 41 -44.70 15.00 -21.13
C LYS A 41 -45.19 14.42 -19.78
N GLU A 42 -45.90 15.08 -18.86
CA GLU A 42 -46.58 16.36 -18.78
C GLU A 42 -46.88 16.52 -17.26
N ILE A 43 -46.53 17.64 -16.64
CA ILE A 43 -46.97 17.96 -15.28
C ILE A 43 -48.29 18.70 -15.44
N ALA A 44 -49.37 18.15 -14.89
CA ALA A 44 -50.55 18.90 -14.50
C ALA A 44 -50.78 18.64 -13.01
N ALA A 45 -50.53 19.68 -12.21
CA ALA A 45 -50.98 19.75 -10.84
C ALA A 45 -52.46 20.09 -10.84
N ASP A 46 -53.27 19.37 -10.05
CA ASP A 46 -54.50 19.96 -9.53
C ASP A 46 -54.74 19.48 -8.10
N LYS A 47 -54.81 20.46 -7.21
CA LYS A 47 -55.32 20.31 -5.84
C LYS A 47 -56.84 20.29 -5.95
N ASN A 48 -57.53 19.36 -5.29
CA ASN A 48 -58.71 19.70 -4.49
C ASN A 48 -59.20 18.52 -3.62
N VAL A 49 -59.76 18.94 -2.50
CA VAL A 49 -60.22 18.21 -1.32
C VAL A 49 -61.50 17.41 -1.58
N ALA A 50 -61.61 16.20 -1.04
CA ALA A 50 -62.83 15.65 -0.41
C ALA A 50 -62.53 14.28 0.23
N GLY A 51 -62.84 14.14 1.51
CA GLY A 51 -62.48 12.97 2.32
C GLY A 51 -63.35 11.73 2.13
N SER A 52 -62.84 10.60 2.63
CA SER A 52 -63.70 9.59 3.25
C SER A 52 -62.85 8.70 4.17
N THR A 53 -63.26 8.70 5.43
CA THR A 53 -62.79 7.87 6.53
C THR A 53 -62.86 6.39 6.19
N SER A 54 -61.77 5.64 6.40
CA SER A 54 -61.83 4.20 6.67
C SER A 54 -60.70 3.78 7.61
N GLN A 55 -61.08 3.69 8.89
CA GLN A 55 -60.70 2.67 9.86
C GLN A 55 -59.36 1.93 9.62
N GLN A 56 -58.34 2.41 10.35
CA GLN A 56 -57.38 1.66 11.16
C GLN A 56 -57.27 0.14 10.87
N ALA A 57 -56.35 -0.23 9.98
CA ALA A 57 -55.68 -1.53 10.03
C ALA A 57 -54.28 -1.31 10.63
N VAL A 58 -54.06 -1.84 11.84
CA VAL A 58 -52.75 -1.89 12.48
C VAL A 58 -51.88 -2.83 11.64
N SER A 59 -51.12 -2.28 10.70
CA SER A 59 -50.08 -3.03 10.01
C SER A 59 -48.86 -3.04 10.91
N GLN A 60 -48.62 -4.19 11.56
CA GLN A 60 -47.42 -4.45 12.35
C GLN A 60 -46.18 -4.12 11.51
N LYS A 61 -45.50 -3.04 11.87
CA LYS A 61 -44.21 -2.67 11.32
C LYS A 61 -43.22 -3.72 11.81
N ALA A 62 -42.85 -4.66 10.93
CA ALA A 62 -41.77 -5.60 11.21
C ALA A 62 -40.54 -4.78 11.64
N ALA A 63 -40.04 -5.07 12.84
CA ALA A 63 -38.84 -4.45 13.37
C ALA A 63 -37.70 -4.66 12.37
N PRO A 64 -36.88 -3.63 12.06
CA PRO A 64 -35.69 -3.83 11.27
C PRO A 64 -34.84 -4.87 11.99
N LYS A 65 -34.48 -5.95 11.30
CA LYS A 65 -33.49 -6.90 11.81
C LYS A 65 -32.22 -6.12 12.08
N THR A 66 -31.85 -5.96 13.34
CA THR A 66 -30.54 -5.48 13.75
C THR A 66 -29.52 -6.50 13.26
N THR A 67 -28.95 -6.26 12.08
CA THR A 67 -27.73 -6.97 11.66
C THR A 67 -26.66 -6.58 12.66
N ALA A 68 -26.07 -7.59 13.33
CA ALA A 68 -24.95 -7.38 14.22
C ALA A 68 -23.83 -6.62 13.49
N ALA A 69 -23.16 -5.71 14.18
CA ALA A 69 -22.00 -5.02 13.63
C ALA A 69 -20.96 -6.05 13.17
N PRO A 70 -20.29 -5.84 12.02
CA PRO A 70 -19.21 -6.70 11.58
C PRO A 70 -18.19 -6.87 12.71
N GLU A 71 -17.75 -8.11 12.91
CA GLU A 71 -16.69 -8.42 13.86
C GLU A 71 -15.43 -7.59 13.51
N PRO A 72 -14.69 -7.06 14.51
CA PRO A 72 -13.45 -6.34 14.23
C PRO A 72 -12.54 -7.19 13.35
N PRO A 73 -11.86 -6.59 12.35
CA PRO A 73 -10.89 -7.31 11.54
C PRO A 73 -9.85 -7.96 12.45
N ALA A 74 -9.42 -9.16 12.10
CA ALA A 74 -8.37 -9.87 12.83
C ALA A 74 -7.13 -8.96 12.95
N PRO A 75 -6.40 -9.00 14.08
CA PRO A 75 -5.16 -8.25 14.23
C PRO A 75 -4.22 -8.57 13.05
N ILE A 76 -3.81 -7.52 12.34
CA ILE A 76 -2.83 -7.65 11.27
C ILE A 76 -1.48 -7.96 11.95
N PRO A 77 -0.74 -9.00 11.52
CA PRO A 77 0.59 -9.22 12.06
C PRO A 77 1.47 -8.02 11.74
N SER A 78 2.32 -7.62 12.67
CA SER A 78 3.15 -6.41 12.54
C SER A 78 4.31 -6.56 11.53
N THR A 79 4.28 -7.59 10.69
CA THR A 79 5.23 -7.86 9.60
C THR A 79 4.44 -8.42 8.42
N ASP A 80 4.89 -8.16 7.18
CA ASP A 80 4.16 -8.61 5.98
C ASP A 80 3.97 -10.13 5.99
N PRO A 81 2.72 -10.63 6.08
CA PRO A 81 2.46 -12.07 6.17
C PRO A 81 2.90 -12.83 4.91
N MET A 82 2.96 -12.16 3.75
CA MET A 82 3.36 -12.80 2.49
C MET A 82 4.85 -13.20 2.47
N ILE A 83 5.68 -12.67 3.38
CA ILE A 83 7.08 -13.10 3.50
C ILE A 83 7.19 -14.60 3.86
N CYS A 84 6.19 -15.13 4.57
CA CYS A 84 6.15 -16.52 4.98
C CYS A 84 5.74 -17.45 3.85
N ASP A 85 4.89 -16.98 2.93
CA ASP A 85 4.63 -17.70 1.69
C ASP A 85 5.88 -17.81 0.83
N LEU A 86 6.70 -16.75 0.77
CA LEU A 86 8.00 -16.80 0.10
C LEU A 86 8.92 -17.85 0.74
N LYS A 87 9.02 -17.87 2.07
CA LYS A 87 9.82 -18.87 2.80
C LYS A 87 9.31 -20.29 2.57
N LYS A 88 7.99 -20.52 2.71
CA LYS A 88 7.34 -21.81 2.52
C LYS A 88 7.55 -22.36 1.11
N ASN A 89 7.49 -21.49 0.11
CA ASN A 89 7.75 -21.82 -1.29
C ASN A 89 9.25 -21.93 -1.62
N LYS A 90 10.13 -21.85 -0.62
CA LYS A 90 11.60 -21.88 -0.79
C LYS A 90 12.10 -20.82 -1.77
N SER A 91 11.40 -19.69 -1.85
CA SER A 91 11.82 -18.56 -2.66
C SER A 91 13.10 -17.98 -2.06
N GLY A 92 14.10 -17.76 -2.90
CA GLY A 92 15.33 -17.05 -2.53
C GLY A 92 15.10 -15.58 -2.15
N LEU A 93 13.86 -15.09 -2.16
CA LEU A 93 13.49 -13.70 -1.91
C LEU A 93 13.01 -13.43 -0.48
N ALA A 94 12.68 -14.46 0.32
CA ALA A 94 12.15 -14.26 1.67
C ALA A 94 13.16 -13.55 2.59
N LEU A 95 14.35 -14.13 2.73
CA LEU A 95 15.42 -13.56 3.56
C LEU A 95 15.90 -12.19 3.05
N PRO A 96 16.15 -11.98 1.74
CA PRO A 96 16.45 -10.65 1.22
C PRO A 96 15.36 -9.58 1.42
N SER A 97 14.09 -9.99 1.50
CA SER A 97 12.99 -9.07 1.82
C SER A 97 13.03 -8.67 3.29
N LEU A 98 13.30 -9.62 4.19
CA LEU A 98 13.49 -9.32 5.60
C LEU A 98 14.71 -8.41 5.80
N GLN A 99 15.85 -8.72 5.19
CA GLN A 99 17.06 -7.90 5.24
C GLN A 99 16.82 -6.46 4.81
N CYS A 100 16.10 -6.26 3.70
CA CYS A 100 15.65 -4.92 3.28
C CYS A 100 14.84 -4.25 4.39
N THR A 101 13.89 -4.97 4.99
CA THR A 101 13.06 -4.43 6.08
C THR A 101 13.93 -3.94 7.21
N LEU A 102 14.84 -4.78 7.71
CA LEU A 102 15.75 -4.44 8.81
C LEU A 102 16.64 -3.23 8.49
N GLN A 103 17.07 -3.10 7.23
CA GLN A 103 17.89 -2.00 6.77
C GLN A 103 17.11 -0.68 6.66
N GLU A 104 15.83 -0.70 6.34
CA GLU A 104 15.01 0.49 6.12
C GLU A 104 14.31 1.00 7.40
N LEU A 105 14.36 0.25 8.50
CA LEU A 105 13.79 0.71 9.78
C LEU A 105 14.48 1.97 10.34
N PRO A 106 13.75 2.82 11.08
CA PRO A 106 14.35 3.90 11.86
C PRO A 106 15.36 3.40 12.90
N GLU A 107 16.34 4.25 13.21
CA GLU A 107 17.49 3.88 14.04
C GLU A 107 17.10 3.42 15.45
N ASN A 108 16.08 4.04 16.06
CA ASN A 108 15.58 3.65 17.38
C ASN A 108 15.05 2.20 17.40
N LEU A 109 14.40 1.75 16.31
CA LEU A 109 13.90 0.38 16.19
C LEU A 109 15.02 -0.60 15.88
N LYS A 110 15.96 -0.21 15.01
CA LYS A 110 17.16 -1.02 14.73
C LYS A 110 17.94 -1.34 15.98
N VAL A 111 18.13 -0.37 16.89
CA VAL A 111 18.83 -0.58 18.16
C VAL A 111 18.09 -1.60 19.02
N SER A 112 16.77 -1.46 19.17
CA SER A 112 15.95 -2.40 19.95
C SER A 112 16.02 -3.82 19.38
N LEU A 113 15.86 -3.97 18.06
CA LEU A 113 15.97 -5.25 17.38
C LEU A 113 17.36 -5.86 17.53
N LYS A 114 18.42 -5.08 17.35
CA LYS A 114 19.80 -5.55 17.49
C LYS A 114 20.08 -6.05 18.92
N ASN A 115 19.57 -5.34 19.93
CA ASN A 115 19.66 -5.77 21.31
C ASN A 115 18.94 -7.11 21.51
N TYR A 116 17.71 -7.24 21.00
CA TYR A 116 16.97 -8.51 21.05
C TYR A 116 17.75 -9.66 20.40
N MET A 117 18.24 -9.47 19.17
CA MET A 117 19.00 -10.49 18.45
C MET A 117 20.29 -10.87 19.18
N THR A 118 20.99 -9.90 19.77
CA THR A 118 22.21 -10.14 20.55
C THR A 118 21.90 -10.94 21.82
N THR A 119 20.89 -10.54 22.58
CA THR A 119 20.50 -11.21 23.83
C THR A 119 19.97 -12.62 23.58
N ALA A 120 19.21 -12.81 22.49
CA ALA A 120 18.65 -14.10 22.12
C ALA A 120 19.61 -14.99 21.31
N ASN A 121 20.82 -14.50 20.97
CA ASN A 121 21.78 -15.16 20.06
C ASN A 121 21.15 -15.59 18.73
N LYS A 122 20.32 -14.71 18.13
CA LYS A 122 19.59 -14.96 16.89
C LYS A 122 20.20 -14.23 15.71
N ASN A 123 20.19 -14.86 14.54
CA ASN A 123 20.49 -14.23 13.26
C ASN A 123 19.19 -13.90 12.49
N GLU A 124 19.31 -13.28 11.32
CA GLU A 124 18.16 -12.86 10.50
C GLU A 124 17.32 -14.04 9.98
N SER A 125 17.93 -15.21 9.78
CA SER A 125 17.18 -16.42 9.40
C SER A 125 16.36 -16.95 10.58
N ASP A 126 16.92 -16.90 11.79
CA ASP A 126 16.18 -17.24 13.01
C ASP A 126 15.02 -16.26 13.22
N LEU A 127 15.25 -14.97 12.93
CA LEU A 127 14.21 -13.94 12.98
C LEU A 127 13.09 -14.21 11.96
N LEU A 128 13.44 -14.61 10.74
CA LEU A 128 12.46 -14.99 9.72
C LEU A 128 11.62 -16.20 10.16
N GLU A 129 12.24 -17.19 10.82
CA GLU A 129 11.54 -18.33 11.41
C GLU A 129 10.57 -17.90 12.50
N GLU A 130 11.03 -17.05 13.42
CA GLU A 130 10.21 -16.50 14.49
C GLU A 130 9.01 -15.70 13.97
N ILE A 131 9.23 -14.86 12.95
CA ILE A 131 8.17 -14.09 12.30
C ILE A 131 7.08 -15.02 11.76
N CYS A 132 7.48 -16.05 11.01
CA CYS A 132 6.51 -16.95 10.41
C CYS A 132 5.77 -17.81 11.42
N LYS A 133 6.46 -18.27 12.47
CA LYS A 133 5.81 -18.96 13.57
C LYS A 133 4.80 -18.07 14.29
N ALA A 134 5.14 -16.80 14.52
CA ALA A 134 4.24 -15.84 15.16
C ALA A 134 2.99 -15.57 14.31
N ILE A 135 3.14 -15.41 12.99
CA ILE A 135 2.02 -15.24 12.05
C ILE A 135 1.10 -16.45 12.06
N GLU A 136 1.65 -17.67 12.05
CA GLU A 136 0.86 -18.91 12.15
C GLU A 136 0.06 -18.97 13.47
N GLU A 137 0.66 -18.50 14.56
CA GLU A 137 0.04 -18.38 15.87
C GLU A 137 -0.86 -17.13 16.02
N LYS A 138 -1.05 -16.33 14.96
CA LYS A 138 -1.82 -15.07 14.93
C LYS A 138 -1.41 -14.08 16.01
N LYS A 139 -0.11 -14.01 16.29
CA LYS A 139 0.49 -13.10 17.27
C LYS A 139 1.60 -12.27 16.63
N ASN A 140 2.04 -11.25 17.36
CA ASN A 140 3.24 -10.53 16.99
C ASN A 140 4.50 -11.34 17.37
N PRO A 141 5.58 -11.24 16.58
CA PRO A 141 6.89 -11.78 16.94
C PRO A 141 7.35 -11.25 18.30
N ASP A 142 8.13 -12.06 19.03
CA ASP A 142 8.54 -11.73 20.40
C ASP A 142 9.45 -10.49 20.43
N PHE A 143 10.27 -10.29 19.40
CA PHE A 143 11.10 -9.08 19.28
C PHE A 143 10.29 -7.77 19.21
N MET A 144 8.99 -7.86 18.95
CA MET A 144 8.07 -6.71 18.87
C MET A 144 7.31 -6.45 20.16
N SER A 145 7.60 -7.19 21.24
CA SER A 145 6.90 -7.05 22.53
C SER A 145 7.00 -5.63 23.10
N ASN A 146 8.12 -4.93 22.85
CA ASN A 146 8.42 -3.61 23.39
C ASN A 146 8.11 -2.46 22.43
N TYR A 147 7.59 -2.76 21.24
CA TYR A 147 7.23 -1.74 20.26
C TYR A 147 5.82 -1.20 20.48
N THR A 148 5.66 0.11 20.22
CA THR A 148 4.35 0.76 20.20
C THR A 148 3.52 0.23 19.01
N ASN A 149 2.23 0.55 18.96
CA ASN A 149 1.41 0.17 17.81
C ASN A 149 1.87 0.92 16.55
N ASP A 150 2.24 2.20 16.67
CA ASP A 150 2.77 2.98 15.55
C ASP A 150 4.08 2.38 15.00
N ASP A 151 4.98 1.92 15.88
CA ASP A 151 6.21 1.24 15.47
C ASP A 151 5.90 -0.07 14.71
N LYS A 152 4.91 -0.82 15.19
CA LYS A 152 4.46 -2.08 14.57
C LYS A 152 3.87 -1.85 13.18
N ASP A 153 3.03 -0.84 13.03
CA ASP A 153 2.41 -0.46 11.75
C ASP A 153 3.48 -0.04 10.75
N MET A 154 4.46 0.75 11.19
CA MET A 154 5.60 1.15 10.35
C MET A 154 6.46 -0.05 9.93
N ILE A 155 6.70 -1.02 10.82
CA ILE A 155 7.44 -2.25 10.48
C ILE A 155 6.66 -3.07 9.45
N HIS A 156 5.34 -3.18 9.60
CA HIS A 156 4.47 -3.84 8.63
C HIS A 156 4.55 -3.19 7.24
N ASP A 157 4.43 -1.87 7.18
CA ASP A 157 4.47 -1.12 5.92
C ASP A 157 5.84 -1.22 5.23
N THR A 158 6.91 -1.06 6.02
CA THR A 158 8.29 -1.21 5.54
C THR A 158 8.53 -2.61 4.99
N SER A 159 8.03 -3.63 5.71
CA SER A 159 8.14 -5.04 5.31
C SER A 159 7.43 -5.30 3.98
N THR A 160 6.22 -4.76 3.84
CA THR A 160 5.41 -4.87 2.63
C THR A 160 6.12 -4.22 1.44
N LEU A 161 6.64 -3.01 1.60
CA LEU A 161 7.37 -2.30 0.55
C LEU A 161 8.63 -3.06 0.12
N CYS A 162 9.39 -3.58 1.09
CA CYS A 162 10.59 -4.36 0.82
C CYS A 162 10.30 -5.66 0.08
N ARG A 163 9.25 -6.40 0.47
CA ARG A 163 8.80 -7.59 -0.26
C ARG A 163 8.42 -7.23 -1.69
N ILE A 164 7.60 -6.20 -1.89
CA ILE A 164 7.17 -5.76 -3.23
C ILE A 164 8.40 -5.47 -4.07
N ARG A 165 9.30 -4.59 -3.61
CA ARG A 165 10.53 -4.23 -4.33
C ARG A 165 11.38 -5.44 -4.74
N ARG A 166 11.42 -6.50 -3.92
CA ARG A 166 12.18 -7.72 -4.21
C ARG A 166 11.46 -8.71 -5.12
N THR A 167 10.13 -8.70 -5.11
CA THR A 167 9.30 -9.68 -5.85
C THR A 167 8.78 -9.15 -7.18
N THR A 168 8.71 -7.84 -7.35
CA THR A 168 8.33 -7.22 -8.62
C THR A 168 9.54 -7.07 -9.53
N LYS A 169 9.37 -7.42 -10.81
CA LYS A 169 10.36 -7.12 -11.85
C LYS A 169 10.50 -5.60 -11.97
N SER A 170 11.72 -5.08 -11.87
CA SER A 170 11.99 -3.67 -12.11
C SER A 170 11.71 -3.34 -13.58
N GLU A 171 10.82 -2.39 -13.84
CA GLU A 171 10.61 -1.84 -15.19
C GLU A 171 11.82 -1.02 -15.67
N CYS A 172 12.64 -0.55 -14.73
CA CYS A 172 13.94 0.06 -14.99
C CYS A 172 15.05 -0.99 -14.80
N GLU A 173 15.24 -1.88 -15.77
CA GLU A 173 16.52 -2.57 -15.91
C GLU A 173 17.58 -1.50 -16.21
N MET A 174 18.33 -1.10 -15.18
CA MET A 174 19.53 -0.29 -15.40
C MET A 174 20.52 -1.20 -16.12
N PRO A 175 20.85 -0.96 -17.40
CA PRO A 175 21.78 -1.81 -18.12
C PRO A 175 23.06 -1.85 -17.30
N SER A 176 23.54 -3.07 -17.02
CA SER A 176 24.84 -3.27 -16.38
C SER A 176 25.89 -2.58 -17.24
N LEU A 177 26.32 -1.39 -16.83
CA LEU A 177 27.53 -0.79 -17.37
C LEU A 177 28.68 -1.62 -16.82
N ILE A 178 29.05 -2.65 -17.58
CA ILE A 178 30.34 -3.29 -17.47
C ILE A 178 31.35 -2.21 -17.84
N ILE A 179 32.07 -1.69 -16.84
CA ILE A 179 33.22 -0.80 -16.98
C ILE A 179 34.48 -1.66 -17.04
#